data_AF-A0A060BZ52-F1
#
_entry.id   AF-A0A060BZ52-F1
#
_cell.length_a   1.000
_cell.length_b   1.000
_cell.length_c   1.000
_cell.angle_alpha   90.00
_cell.angle_beta   90.00
_cell.angle_gamma   90.00
#
_symmetry.space_group_name_H-M   'P 1'
#
loop_
_entity.id
_entity.type
_entity.pdbx_description
1 polymer ?
#
loop_
_entity_poly.entity_id
_entity_poly.type
_entity_poly.pdbx_seq_one_letter_code
_entity_poly.pdbx_strand_id
1 'polypeptide(L)'
;SIRNCELSGLKDLDQSQDYVRGKIRDYMNHLISLGVAGFRVDAAKHMWPADLDAIFGSLDNLNTDHGFASGARAFIFQEVIDTGKNIRNYWEYHC
;
A
#
# COMPACT_ATOMS: atom_id res chain seq x y z
N SER A 1 7.68 17.43 -5.95
CA SER A 1 6.82 16.40 -5.36
C SER A 1 7.63 15.66 -4.31
N ILE A 2 7.16 15.53 -3.06
CA ILE A 2 7.76 14.65 -2.03
C ILE A 2 7.63 13.15 -2.41
N ARG A 3 6.91 12.84 -3.50
CA ARG A 3 6.72 11.50 -4.08
C ARG A 3 7.78 11.11 -5.14
N ASN A 4 8.78 11.96 -5.37
CA ASN A 4 9.91 11.72 -6.28
C ASN A 4 11.27 12.05 -5.61
N CYS A 5 11.32 12.07 -4.28
CA CYS A 5 12.55 12.34 -3.56
C CYS A 5 12.88 11.16 -2.67
N GLU A 6 14.10 10.63 -2.80
CA GLU A 6 14.61 9.53 -1.99
C GLU A 6 14.43 9.83 -0.51
N LEU A 7 13.64 9.01 0.18
CA LEU A 7 13.62 8.97 1.63
C LEU A 7 14.90 8.27 2.09
N SER A 8 15.91 9.04 2.48
CA SER A 8 17.10 8.53 3.20
C SER A 8 17.86 7.38 2.50
N GLY A 9 17.96 7.39 1.16
CA GLY A 9 18.70 6.37 0.39
C GLY A 9 17.97 5.04 0.16
N LEU A 10 16.66 4.97 0.46
CA LEU A 10 15.81 3.83 0.10
C LEU A 10 15.28 4.03 -1.33
N LYS A 11 15.36 2.98 -2.15
CA LYS A 11 14.85 3.02 -3.53
C LYS A 11 13.33 3.16 -3.52
N ASP A 12 12.87 4.32 -3.93
CA ASP A 12 11.47 4.59 -4.21
C ASP A 12 11.07 3.83 -5.49
N LEU A 13 10.24 2.81 -5.36
CA LEU A 13 9.76 2.05 -6.51
C LEU A 13 8.66 2.84 -7.19
N ASP A 14 8.79 3.14 -8.47
CA ASP A 14 7.76 3.87 -9.22
C ASP A 14 6.48 3.04 -9.38
N GLN A 15 5.50 3.24 -8.48
CA GLN A 15 4.23 2.50 -8.49
C GLN A 15 3.28 2.98 -9.60
N SER A 16 3.66 3.95 -10.44
CA SER A 16 2.86 4.32 -11.62
C SER A 16 2.97 3.30 -12.75
N GLN A 17 4.00 2.44 -12.72
CA GLN A 17 4.22 1.39 -13.71
C GLN A 17 3.42 0.13 -13.37
N ASP A 18 2.65 -0.37 -14.34
CA ASP A 18 1.88 -1.60 -14.18
C ASP A 18 2.75 -2.82 -13.82
N TYR A 19 4.01 -2.86 -14.30
CA TYR A 19 4.97 -3.88 -13.90
C TYR A 19 5.27 -3.85 -12.39
N VAL A 20 5.48 -2.66 -11.84
CA VAL A 20 5.79 -2.47 -10.41
C VAL A 20 4.56 -2.80 -9.56
N ARG A 21 3.38 -2.30 -9.95
CA ARG A 21 2.11 -2.66 -9.29
C ARG A 21 1.85 -4.16 -9.31
N GLY A 22 2.12 -4.81 -10.45
CA GLY A 22 2.01 -6.25 -10.61
C GLY A 22 2.92 -7.01 -9.65
N LYS A 23 4.19 -6.63 -9.55
CA LYS A 23 5.13 -7.27 -8.61
C LYS A 23 4.73 -7.09 -7.14
N ILE A 24 4.25 -5.91 -6.76
CA ILE A 24 3.76 -5.66 -5.40
C ILE A 24 2.54 -6.52 -5.10
N ARG A 25 1.55 -6.55 -6.01
CA ARG A 25 0.36 -7.39 -5.89
C ARG A 25 0.73 -8.87 -5.77
N ASP A 26 1.59 -9.38 -6.65
CA ASP A 26 1.98 -10.80 -6.66
C ASP A 26 2.65 -11.19 -5.33
N TYR A 27 3.50 -10.32 -4.78
CA TYR A 27 4.12 -10.52 -3.48
C TYR A 27 3.08 -10.55 -2.34
N MET A 28 2.15 -9.59 -2.32
CA MET A 28 1.10 -9.54 -1.30
C MET A 28 0.15 -10.73 -1.39
N ASN A 29 -0.26 -11.15 -2.59
CA ASN A 29 -1.10 -12.33 -2.80
C ASN A 29 -0.38 -13.63 -2.40
N HIS A 30 0.93 -13.71 -2.61
CA HIS A 30 1.72 -14.83 -2.09
C HIS A 30 1.68 -14.89 -0.56
N LEU A 31 1.76 -13.75 0.14
CA LEU A 31 1.63 -13.74 1.59
C LEU A 31 0.21 -14.08 2.06
N ILE A 32 -0.82 -13.62 1.34
CA ILE A 32 -2.23 -14.00 1.61
C ILE A 32 -2.41 -15.52 1.49
N SER A 33 -1.82 -16.16 0.47
CA SER A 33 -1.92 -17.61 0.31
C SER A 33 -1.24 -18.39 1.45
N LEU A 34 -0.21 -17.80 2.07
CA LEU A 34 0.44 -18.32 3.28
C LEU A 34 -0.33 -18.05 4.59
N GLY A 35 -1.44 -17.32 4.54
CA GLY A 35 -2.36 -17.15 5.67
C GLY A 35 -2.20 -15.87 6.49
N VAL A 36 -1.54 -14.82 5.96
CA VAL A 36 -1.53 -13.51 6.65
C VAL A 36 -2.92 -12.89 6.67
N ALA A 37 -3.26 -12.18 7.76
CA ALA A 37 -4.56 -11.48 7.89
C ALA A 37 -4.56 -10.07 7.28
N GLY A 38 -3.39 -9.49 7.01
CA GLY A 38 -3.28 -8.09 6.65
C GLY A 38 -1.85 -7.56 6.56
N PHE A 39 -1.73 -6.29 6.21
CA PHE A 39 -0.47 -5.61 5.92
C PHE A 39 -0.37 -4.27 6.64
N ARG A 40 0.82 -3.98 7.20
CA ARG A 40 1.25 -2.63 7.58
C ARG A 40 2.04 -2.03 6.43
N VAL A 41 1.51 -0.97 5.83
CA VAL A 41 2.10 -0.29 4.68
C VAL A 41 2.96 0.85 5.20
N ASP A 42 4.27 0.64 5.12
CA ASP A 42 5.29 1.63 5.46
C ASP A 42 5.27 2.82 4.48
N ALA A 43 5.58 4.03 4.97
CA ALA A 43 5.76 5.22 4.14
C ALA A 43 4.59 5.55 3.19
N ALA A 44 3.35 5.18 3.52
CA ALA A 44 2.17 5.36 2.66
C ALA A 44 1.95 6.82 2.22
N LYS A 45 2.40 7.79 3.03
CA LYS A 45 2.39 9.22 2.70
C LYS A 45 3.15 9.59 1.41
N HIS A 46 4.13 8.77 1.01
CA HIS A 46 4.96 8.99 -0.18
C HIS A 46 4.38 8.36 -1.45
N MET A 47 3.35 7.52 -1.36
CA MET A 47 2.71 6.91 -2.51
C MET A 47 1.49 7.72 -2.97
N TRP A 48 1.10 7.58 -4.24
CA TRP A 48 -0.15 8.16 -4.72
C TRP A 48 -1.34 7.31 -4.25
N PRO A 49 -2.41 7.91 -3.69
CA PRO A 49 -3.58 7.16 -3.24
C PRO A 49 -4.20 6.28 -4.33
N ALA A 50 -4.21 6.75 -5.59
CA ALA A 50 -4.74 6.00 -6.72
C ALA A 50 -3.93 4.72 -7.02
N ASP A 51 -2.62 4.74 -6.81
CA ASP A 51 -1.76 3.56 -6.99
C ASP A 51 -2.01 2.54 -5.87
N LEU A 52 -2.21 3.03 -4.64
CA LEU A 52 -2.55 2.20 -3.49
C LEU A 52 -3.92 1.54 -3.66
N ASP A 53 -4.92 2.29 -4.12
CA ASP A 53 -6.25 1.75 -4.41
C ASP A 53 -6.20 0.67 -5.49
N ALA A 54 -5.41 0.87 -6.55
CA ALA A 54 -5.21 -0.13 -7.61
C ALA A 54 -4.55 -1.41 -7.08
N ILE A 55 -3.56 -1.29 -6.19
CA ILE A 55 -2.88 -2.44 -5.57
C ILE A 55 -3.83 -3.16 -4.61
N PHE A 56 -4.41 -2.47 -3.63
CA PHE A 56 -5.23 -3.10 -2.58
C PHE A 56 -6.57 -3.62 -3.11
N GLY A 57 -7.14 -2.94 -4.11
CA GLY A 57 -8.36 -3.38 -4.80
C GLY A 57 -8.17 -4.67 -5.60
N SER A 58 -6.93 -5.00 -6.00
CA SER A 58 -6.62 -6.20 -6.81
C SER A 58 -6.06 -7.38 -6.01
N LEU A 59 -5.98 -7.27 -4.67
CA LEU A 59 -5.56 -8.38 -3.82
C LEU A 59 -6.59 -9.51 -3.80
N ASP A 60 -6.15 -10.73 -3.53
CA ASP A 60 -7.03 -11.88 -3.33
C ASP A 60 -7.80 -11.77 -2.01
N ASN A 61 -8.87 -12.57 -1.86
CA ASN A 61 -9.50 -12.76 -0.56
C ASN A 61 -8.59 -13.60 0.35
N LEU A 62 -8.75 -13.44 1.66
CA LEU A 62 -8.00 -14.19 2.66
C LEU A 62 -8.28 -15.70 2.52
N ASN A 63 -7.23 -16.49 2.72
CA ASN A 63 -7.27 -17.93 2.48
C ASN A 63 -8.15 -18.65 3.51
N THR A 64 -9.23 -19.27 3.05
CA THR A 64 -10.20 -19.99 3.89
C THR A 64 -9.60 -21.21 4.60
N ASP A 65 -8.52 -21.80 4.05
CA ASP A 65 -7.83 -22.93 4.68
C ASP A 65 -7.16 -22.53 6.01
N HIS A 66 -6.92 -21.23 6.22
CA HIS A 66 -6.40 -20.66 7.45
C HIS A 66 -7.49 -20.15 8.41
N GLY A 67 -8.76 -20.51 8.16
CA GLY A 67 -9.89 -20.21 9.07
C GLY A 67 -10.55 -18.84 8.84
N PHE A 68 -10.20 -18.14 7.77
CA PHE A 68 -10.89 -16.91 7.38
C PHE A 68 -12.26 -17.22 6.73
N ALA A 69 -13.23 -16.33 6.92
CA ALA A 69 -14.52 -16.43 6.26
C ALA A 69 -14.36 -16.25 4.73
N SER A 70 -15.20 -16.93 3.95
CA SER A 70 -15.24 -16.72 2.50
C SER A 70 -15.54 -15.25 2.18
N GLY A 71 -14.74 -14.66 1.29
CA GLY A 71 -14.84 -13.24 0.93
C GLY A 71 -14.16 -12.27 1.88
N ALA A 72 -13.51 -12.74 2.96
CA ALA A 72 -12.75 -11.86 3.85
C ALA A 72 -11.61 -11.15 3.10
N ARG A 73 -11.44 -9.86 3.34
CA ARG A 73 -10.39 -9.02 2.74
C ARG A 73 -9.24 -8.80 3.73
N ALA A 74 -8.03 -8.66 3.21
CA ALA A 74 -6.86 -8.33 4.02
C ALA A 74 -7.05 -7.00 4.76
N PHE A 75 -6.71 -6.96 6.04
CA PHE A 75 -6.68 -5.71 6.81
C PHE A 75 -5.50 -4.85 6.37
N ILE A 76 -5.73 -3.56 6.07
CA ILE A 76 -4.67 -2.64 5.65
C ILE A 76 -4.53 -1.52 6.67
N PHE A 77 -3.34 -1.41 7.26
CA PHE A 77 -2.96 -0.28 8.10
C PHE A 77 -1.88 0.54 7.38
N GLN A 78 -2.10 1.84 7.23
CA GLN A 78 -1.19 2.75 6.54
C GLN A 78 -0.50 3.67 7.54
N GLU A 79 0.83 3.70 7.52
CA GLU A 79 1.56 4.68 8.30
C GLU A 79 1.52 6.04 7.61
N VAL A 80 0.75 6.97 8.19
CA VAL A 80 0.68 8.37 7.77
C VAL A 80 1.07 9.25 8.95
N ILE A 81 2.26 9.85 8.92
CA ILE A 81 2.70 10.81 9.94
C ILE A 81 2.05 12.18 9.64
N ASP A 82 1.02 12.53 10.41
CA ASP A 82 0.39 13.86 10.45
C ASP A 82 0.63 14.52 11.82
N THR A 83 1.68 15.34 11.91
CA THR A 83 2.06 16.05 13.15
C THR A 83 1.50 17.48 13.23
N GLY A 84 0.33 17.76 12.65
CA GLY A 84 -0.49 18.95 12.96
C GLY A 84 0.12 20.34 12.67
N LYS A 85 1.33 20.43 12.12
CA LYS A 85 1.96 21.71 11.73
C LYS A 85 1.66 22.15 10.31
N ASN A 86 0.86 21.38 9.56
CA ASN A 86 0.34 21.78 8.26
C ASN A 86 -0.99 21.07 8.04
N ILE A 87 -2.10 21.72 8.42
CA ILE A 87 -3.44 21.31 7.97
C ILE A 87 -3.49 21.67 6.48
N ARG A 88 -2.99 20.78 5.62
CA ARG A 88 -3.09 20.87 4.16
C ARG A 88 -3.88 19.65 3.71
N ASN A 89 -4.96 19.89 2.98
CA ASN A 89 -5.89 18.86 2.53
C ASN A 89 -5.12 17.71 1.85
N TYR A 90 -5.64 16.48 1.96
CA TYR A 90 -5.07 15.23 1.43
C TYR A 90 -4.58 15.29 -0.04
N TRP A 91 -5.03 16.28 -0.81
CA TRP A 91 -4.75 16.48 -2.23
C TRP A 91 -3.69 17.55 -2.54
N GLU A 92 -3.25 18.34 -1.56
CA GLU A 92 -2.39 19.51 -1.76
C GLU A 92 -0.97 19.28 -1.24
N TYR A 93 -0.26 18.33 -1.84
CA TYR A 93 1.19 18.18 -1.67
C TYR A 93 1.90 18.51 -2.99
N HIS A 94 1.86 19.79 -3.36
CA HIS A 94 2.85 20.38 -4.26
C HIS A 94 4.04 20.85 -3.40
N CYS A 95 5.25 20.93 -3.99
CA CYS A 95 6.45 21.41 -3.28
C CYS A 95 6.18 22.71 -2.52
#